data_AF-D5UEF0-F1
#
_entry.id   AF-D5UEF0-F1
#
_cell.length_a   1.000
_cell.length_b   1.000
_cell.length_c   1.000
_cell.angle_alpha   90.00
_cell.angle_beta   90.00
_cell.angle_gamma   90.00
#
_symmetry.space_group_name_H-M   'P 1'
#
loop_
_entity.id
_entity.type
_entity.pdbx_description
1 polymer ?
#
loop_
_entity_poly.entity_id
_entity_poly.type
_entity_poly.pdbx_seq_one_letter_code
_entity_poly.pdbx_strand_id
1 'polypeptide(L)'
;MALPGETATRRRTTLLGALLAGWGVVLGVVVLWQPWVSCPGEDSSAGCPVPADAVPFVYAALVAALVSAVVGAVVLAAGRARR
;
A
#
# COMPACT_ATOMS: atom_id res chain seq x y z
N MET A 1 -27.39 -10.52 20.21
CA MET A 1 -27.83 -9.10 20.13
C MET A 1 -26.58 -8.27 20.30
N ALA A 2 -26.00 -7.73 19.22
CA ALA A 2 -24.76 -6.95 19.30
C ALA A 2 -25.06 -5.57 19.87
N LEU A 3 -24.24 -5.09 20.80
CA LEU A 3 -24.38 -3.75 21.34
C LEU A 3 -24.07 -2.71 20.23
N PRO A 4 -24.74 -1.55 20.20
CA PRO A 4 -24.58 -0.56 19.11
C PRO A 4 -23.12 -0.18 18.82
N GLY A 5 -22.23 -0.23 19.83
CA GLY A 5 -20.80 0.03 19.67
C GLY A 5 -19.98 -1.04 18.92
N GLU A 6 -20.42 -2.30 18.90
CA GLU A 6 -19.72 -3.39 18.19
C GLU A 6 -19.82 -3.21 16.68
N THR A 7 -20.97 -2.76 16.17
CA THR A 7 -21.18 -2.53 14.73
C THR A 7 -20.34 -1.37 14.20
N ALA A 8 -20.22 -0.28 14.95
CA ALA A 8 -19.42 0.89 14.60
C ALA A 8 -17.91 0.57 14.55
N THR A 9 -17.41 -0.16 15.56
CA THR A 9 -16.02 -0.61 15.63
C THR A 9 -15.68 -1.52 14.45
N ARG A 10 -16.58 -2.43 14.10
CA ARG A 10 -16.41 -3.40 13.02
C ARG A 10 -16.42 -2.77 11.63
N ARG A 11 -17.22 -1.72 11.43
CA ARG A 11 -17.20 -0.91 10.19
C ARG A 11 -15.89 -0.13 10.07
N ARG A 12 -15.40 0.46 11.17
CA ARG A 12 -14.11 1.17 11.20
C ARG A 12 -12.94 0.25 10.87
N THR A 13 -12.87 -0.95 11.45
CA THR A 13 -11.77 -1.90 11.16
C THR A 13 -11.79 -2.37 9.71
N THR A 14 -12.97 -2.63 9.14
CA THR A 14 -13.12 -2.99 7.72
C THR A 14 -12.62 -1.87 6.80
N LEU A 15 -13.00 -0.62 7.10
CA LEU A 15 -12.53 0.55 6.33
C LEU A 15 -11.02 0.76 6.46
N LEU A 16 -10.47 0.64 7.67
CA LEU A 16 -9.03 0.75 7.91
C LEU A 16 -8.26 -0.31 7.12
N GLY A 17 -8.71 -1.57 7.15
CA GLY A 17 -8.08 -2.65 6.37
C GLY A 17 -8.09 -2.36 4.86
N ALA A 18 -9.22 -1.89 4.33
CA ALA A 18 -9.32 -1.51 2.91
C ALA A 18 -8.40 -0.33 2.55
N LEU A 19 -8.33 0.69 3.41
CA LEU A 19 -7.47 1.85 3.21
C LEU A 19 -5.99 1.49 3.27
N LEU A 20 -5.58 0.69 4.25
CA LEU A 20 -4.20 0.18 4.36
C LEU A 20 -3.81 -0.66 3.15
N ALA A 21 -4.71 -1.55 2.71
CA ALA A 21 -4.49 -2.38 1.54
C ALA A 21 -4.32 -1.54 0.27
N GLY A 22 -5.26 -0.61 0.03
CA GLY A 22 -5.21 0.29 -1.11
C GLY A 22 -3.99 1.20 -1.09
N TRP A 23 -3.64 1.75 0.07
CA TRP A 23 -2.46 2.59 0.23
C TRP A 23 -1.16 1.86 -0.11
N GLY A 24 -1.00 0.62 0.37
CA GLY A 24 0.16 -0.19 0.03
C GLY A 24 0.31 -0.42 -1.47
N VAL A 25 -0.78 -0.73 -2.16
CA VAL A 25 -0.77 -0.91 -3.63
C VAL A 25 -0.40 0.38 -4.36
N VAL A 26 -1.04 1.49 -4.00
CA VAL A 26 -0.76 2.81 -4.62
C VAL A 26 0.69 3.20 -4.41
N LEU A 27 1.22 3.04 -3.19
CA LEU A 27 2.61 3.35 -2.88
C LEU A 27 3.57 2.49 -3.71
N GLY A 28 3.31 1.19 -3.81
CA GLY A 28 4.12 0.29 -4.63
C GLY A 28 4.16 0.70 -6.10
N VAL A 29 3.00 1.03 -6.68
CA VAL A 29 2.92 1.51 -8.07
C VAL A 29 3.68 2.81 -8.26
N VAL A 30 3.49 3.80 -7.39
CA VAL A 30 4.19 5.09 -7.47
C VAL A 30 5.71 4.90 -7.36
N VAL A 31 6.15 4.00 -6.47
CA VAL A 31 7.58 3.72 -6.28
C VAL A 31 8.20 3.01 -7.48
N LEU A 32 7.48 2.08 -8.11
CA LEU A 32 7.95 1.42 -9.33
C LEU A 32 7.92 2.35 -10.55
N TRP A 33 6.98 3.29 -10.59
CA TRP A 33 6.88 4.26 -11.67
C TRP A 33 7.97 5.35 -11.58
N GLN A 34 8.51 5.58 -10.38
CA GLN A 34 9.60 6.51 -10.12
C GLN A 34 9.38 7.92 -10.74
N PRO A 35 8.24 8.60 -10.48
CA PRO A 35 7.92 9.88 -11.14
C PRO A 35 8.93 11.01 -10.86
N TRP A 36 9.82 10.82 -9.89
CA TRP A 36 10.90 11.75 -9.56
C TRP A 36 12.22 11.49 -10.32
N VAL A 37 12.30 10.41 -11.10
CA VAL A 37 13.48 10.06 -11.91
C VAL A 37 13.16 10.36 -13.38
N SER A 38 14.13 10.91 -14.11
CA SER A 38 14.04 11.15 -15.56
C SER A 38 15.35 10.75 -16.20
N CYS A 39 15.31 10.12 -17.39
CA CYS A 39 16.50 9.63 -18.08
C CYS A 39 16.55 10.12 -19.52
N PRO A 40 17.76 10.33 -20.09
CA PRO A 40 17.89 10.73 -21.49
C PRO A 40 17.36 9.65 -22.42
N GLY A 41 16.53 10.04 -23.38
CA GLY A 41 16.03 9.14 -24.42
C GLY A 41 14.82 8.28 -24.03
N GLU A 42 14.25 8.49 -22.84
CA GLU A 42 13.00 7.84 -22.43
C GLU A 42 11.89 8.85 -22.19
N ASP A 43 10.71 8.57 -22.74
CA ASP A 43 9.50 9.36 -22.55
C ASP A 43 8.78 9.02 -21.23
N SER A 44 9.17 7.92 -20.58
CA SER A 44 8.55 7.43 -19.34
C SER A 44 9.57 7.07 -18.27
N SER A 45 9.37 7.61 -17.06
CA SER A 45 10.20 7.35 -15.89
C SER A 45 10.21 5.89 -15.40
N ALA A 46 9.24 5.06 -15.82
CA ALA A 46 9.17 3.64 -15.43
C ALA A 46 10.33 2.80 -15.98
N GLY A 47 10.96 3.22 -17.09
CA GLY A 47 12.07 2.51 -17.73
C GLY A 47 13.44 2.88 -17.15
N CYS A 48 13.50 3.88 -16.28
CA CYS A 48 14.75 4.39 -15.75
C CYS A 48 15.41 3.41 -14.77
N PRO A 49 16.75 3.27 -14.79
CA PRO A 49 17.46 2.61 -13.72
C PRO A 49 17.31 3.41 -12.42
N VAL A 50 17.11 2.69 -11.31
CA VAL A 50 17.09 3.31 -9.97
C VAL A 50 18.47 3.89 -9.66
N PRO A 51 18.59 5.17 -9.29
CA PRO A 51 19.85 5.75 -8.82
C PRO A 51 20.41 4.97 -7.63
N ALA A 52 21.71 4.67 -7.63
CA ALA A 52 22.33 3.78 -6.64
C ALA A 52 22.17 4.28 -5.19
N ASP A 53 22.17 5.60 -4.99
CA ASP A 53 21.91 6.30 -3.73
C ASP A 53 20.45 6.20 -3.27
N ALA A 54 19.51 6.06 -4.22
CA ALA A 54 18.09 5.93 -3.94
C ALA A 54 17.62 4.48 -3.73
N VAL A 55 18.44 3.48 -4.09
CA VAL A 55 18.13 2.04 -3.90
C VAL A 55 17.65 1.70 -2.48
N PRO A 56 18.32 2.10 -1.38
CA PRO A 56 17.85 1.75 -0.03
C PRO A 56 16.49 2.36 0.28
N PHE A 57 16.21 3.58 -0.19
CA PHE A 57 14.93 4.25 -0.01
C PHE A 57 13.82 3.57 -0.81
N VAL A 58 14.07 3.26 -2.09
CA VAL A 58 13.12 2.54 -2.96
C VAL A 58 12.79 1.17 -2.38
N TYR A 59 13.81 0.44 -1.93
CA TYR A 59 13.63 -0.85 -1.29
C TYR A 59 12.80 -0.75 0.00
N ALA A 60 13.12 0.20 0.87
CA ALA A 60 12.35 0.43 2.09
C ALA A 60 10.89 0.80 1.80
N ALA A 61 10.65 1.64 0.79
CA ALA A 61 9.31 2.03 0.36
C ALA A 61 8.52 0.85 -0.21
N LEU A 62 9.14 -0.03 -0.99
CA LEU A 62 8.51 -1.27 -1.50
C LEU A 62 8.17 -2.25 -0.36
N VAL A 63 9.06 -2.41 0.61
CA VAL A 63 8.79 -3.24 1.80
C VAL A 63 7.64 -2.65 2.60
N ALA A 64 7.61 -1.33 2.83
CA ALA A 64 6.53 -0.66 3.54
C ALA A 64 5.19 -0.78 2.79
N ALA A 65 5.21 -0.64 1.46
CA ALA A 65 4.06 -0.85 0.59
C ALA A 65 3.51 -2.28 0.72
N LEU A 66 4.39 -3.29 0.64
CA LEU A 66 4.01 -4.70 0.78
C LEU A 66 3.44 -5.00 2.16
N VAL A 67 4.10 -4.54 3.24
CA VAL A 67 3.61 -4.74 4.60
C VAL A 67 2.24 -4.09 4.80
N SER A 68 2.06 -2.85 4.32
CA SER A 68 0.77 -2.15 4.40
C SER A 68 -0.33 -2.91 3.63
N ALA A 69 0.00 -3.39 2.43
CA ALA A 69 -0.91 -4.18 1.60
C ALA A 69 -1.34 -5.47 2.29
N VAL A 70 -0.37 -6.24 2.83
CA VAL A 70 -0.60 -7.51 3.52
C VAL A 70 -1.38 -7.30 4.80
N VAL A 71 -0.97 -6.36 5.66
CA VAL A 71 -1.67 -6.07 6.92
C VAL A 71 -3.09 -5.59 6.64
N GLY A 72 -3.28 -4.69 5.68
CA GLY A 72 -4.59 -4.23 5.26
C GLY A 72 -5.48 -5.38 4.77
N ALA A 73 -4.93 -6.26 3.92
CA ALA A 73 -5.64 -7.44 3.41
C ALA A 73 -6.03 -8.41 4.54
N VAL A 74 -5.14 -8.67 5.50
CA VAL A 74 -5.41 -9.53 6.66
C VAL A 74 -6.50 -8.93 7.53
N VAL A 75 -6.43 -7.63 7.85
CA VAL A 75 -7.47 -6.93 8.64
C VAL A 75 -8.82 -6.97 7.92
N LEU A 76 -8.81 -6.74 6.61
CA LEU A 76 -10.01 -6.78 5.78
C LEU A 76 -10.61 -8.19 5.70
N ALA A 77 -9.78 -9.22 5.53
CA ALA A 77 -10.19 -10.61 5.52
C ALA A 77 -10.76 -11.04 6.89
N ALA A 78 -10.12 -10.68 7.99
CA ALA A 78 -10.61 -10.94 9.34
C ALA A 78 -11.95 -10.22 9.63
N GLY A 79 -12.13 -9.01 9.09
CA GLY A 79 -13.40 -8.28 9.17
C GLY A 79 -14.53 -8.94 8.35
N ARG A 80 -14.20 -9.56 7.21
CA ARG A 80 -15.15 -10.34 6.39
C ARG A 80 -15.49 -11.69 7.01
N ALA A 81 -14.52 -12.43 7.51
CA ALA A 81 -14.71 -13.77 8.08
C ALA A 81 -15.62 -13.80 9.32
N ARG A 82 -15.73 -12.67 10.03
CA ARG A 82 -16.62 -12.56 11.19
C ARG A 82 -18.08 -12.20 10.81
N ARG A 83 -18.39 -11.94 9.52
CA ARG A 83 -19.73 -11.49 9.06
C ARG A 83 -20.62 -12.69 8.88
#